data_AF-A0A9P4NWC3-F1
#
_entry.id   AF-A0A9P4NWC3-F1
#
_cell.length_a   1.000
_cell.length_b   1.000
_cell.length_c   1.000
_cell.angle_alpha   90.00
_cell.angle_beta   90.00
_cell.angle_gamma   90.00
#
_symmetry.space_group_name_H-M   'P 1'
#
loop_
_entity.id
_entity.type
_entity.pdbx_description
1 polymer ?
#
loop_
_entity_poly.entity_id
_entity_poly.type
_entity_poly.pdbx_seq_one_letter_code
_entity_poly.pdbx_strand_id
1 'polypeptide(L)' 'MAGHFKSTQIIRAFPDLPQFERFMKPCRFEGKIQNLEVRGSIPSEIDGTFYRVMPDPQLPPLIENDPVRQSSA' A
#
# COMPACT_ATOMS: atom_id res chain seq x y z
N MET A 1 -17.29 -2.46 38.14
CA MET A 1 -16.64 -3.00 36.92
C MET A 1 -17.35 -2.41 35.70
N ALA A 2 -17.16 -1.12 35.40
CA ALA A 2 -17.75 -0.49 34.21
C ALA A 2 -16.70 -0.49 33.10
N GLY A 3 -16.86 -1.41 32.14
CA GLY A 3 -16.02 -1.49 30.96
C GLY A 3 -16.13 -0.18 30.18
N HIS A 4 -15.00 0.48 29.97
CA HIS A 4 -14.91 1.61 29.06
C HIS A 4 -15.02 1.08 27.63
N PHE A 5 -16.25 0.96 27.12
CA PHE A 5 -16.49 0.69 25.71
C PHE A 5 -16.13 1.95 24.93
N LYS A 6 -14.89 2.04 24.44
CA LYS A 6 -14.53 3.05 23.46
C LYS A 6 -15.26 2.69 22.17
N SER A 7 -16.23 3.50 21.77
CA SER A 7 -16.80 3.46 20.43
C SER A 7 -15.66 3.60 19.41
N THR A 8 -15.21 2.51 18.81
CA THR A 8 -14.25 2.56 17.70
C THR A 8 -14.91 3.31 16.54
N GLN A 9 -14.47 4.54 16.32
CA GLN A 9 -14.85 5.27 15.11
C GLN A 9 -14.26 4.52 13.93
N ILE A 10 -15.12 4.04 13.03
CA ILE A 10 -14.69 3.38 11.80
C ILE A 10 -14.12 4.45 10.87
N ILE A 11 -12.79 4.54 10.79
CA ILE A 11 -12.10 5.39 9.84
C ILE A 11 -12.34 4.81 8.43
N ARG A 12 -13.11 5.53 7.60
CA ARG A 12 -13.47 5.10 6.24
C ARG A 12 -12.50 5.58 5.16
N ALA A 13 -11.70 6.60 5.43
CA ALA A 13 -10.74 7.19 4.51
C ALA A 13 -9.33 7.20 5.12
N PHE A 14 -8.29 7.15 4.28
CA PHE A 14 -6.92 7.34 4.78
C PHE A 14 -6.79 8.73 5.39
N PRO A 15 -6.21 8.85 6.59
CA PRO A 15 -6.05 10.14 7.25
C PRO A 15 -4.97 10.98 6.55
N ASP A 16 -5.11 12.31 6.64
CA ASP A 16 -4.13 13.27 6.14
C ASP A 16 -2.90 13.31 7.08
N LEU A 17 -2.10 12.24 7.02
CA LEU A 17 -0.86 12.08 7.76
C LEU A 17 0.30 11.86 6.79
N PRO A 18 1.54 12.28 7.14
CA PRO A 18 2.69 12.18 6.23
C PRO A 18 2.94 10.78 5.65
N GLN A 19 2.63 9.72 6.40
CA GLN A 19 2.79 8.33 5.95
C GLN A 19 1.75 7.85 4.92
N PHE A 20 0.71 8.64 4.62
CA PHE A 20 -0.31 8.34 3.61
C PHE A 20 -0.37 9.38 2.49
N GLU A 21 0.60 10.29 2.43
CA GLU A 21 0.65 11.38 1.47
C GLU A 21 1.78 11.24 0.44
N ARG A 22 1.61 11.94 -0.70
CA ARG A 22 2.62 12.09 -1.76
C ARG A 22 3.20 10.74 -2.19
N PHE A 23 4.48 10.51 -1.91
CA PHE A 23 5.21 9.29 -2.29
C PHE A 23 4.67 8.04 -1.58
N MET A 24 4.14 8.20 -0.37
CA MET A 24 3.58 7.12 0.44
C MET A 24 2.07 6.97 0.26
N LYS A 25 1.48 7.70 -0.70
CA LYS A 25 0.04 7.60 -0.98
C LYS A 25 -0.30 6.16 -1.43
N PRO A 26 -1.32 5.52 -0.84
CA PRO A 26 -1.75 4.20 -1.27
C PRO A 26 -2.10 4.17 -2.76
N CYS A 27 -1.50 3.24 -3.50
CA CYS A 27 -1.68 3.14 -4.95
C CYS A 27 -2.83 2.17 -5.28
N ARG A 28 -2.81 1.00 -4.64
CA ARG A 28 -3.76 -0.12 -4.74
C ARG A 28 -4.08 -0.54 -6.17
N PHE A 29 -3.13 -0.29 -7.08
CA PHE A 29 -3.29 -0.59 -8.49
C PHE A 29 -2.75 -1.98 -8.81
N GLU A 30 -3.61 -2.81 -9.38
CA GLU A 30 -3.24 -4.11 -9.95
C GLU A 30 -3.38 -4.04 -11.46
N GLY A 31 -2.35 -4.45 -12.20
CA GLY A 31 -2.36 -4.36 -13.65
C GLY A 31 -1.18 -5.05 -14.31
N LYS A 32 -1.25 -5.15 -15.64
CA LYS A 32 -0.21 -5.71 -16.49
C LYS A 32 0.09 -4.76 -17.64
N ILE A 33 1.38 -4.61 -17.94
CA ILE A 33 1.85 -3.86 -19.11
C ILE A 33 2.85 -4.75 -19.85
N GLN A 34 2.80 -4.71 -21.18
CA GLN A 34 3.74 -5.40 -22.05
C GLN A 34 4.53 -4.35 -22.84
N ASN A 35 5.81 -4.62 -23.10
CA ASN A 35 6.71 -3.76 -23.89
C ASN A 35 6.70 -2.28 -23.43
N LEU A 36 7.22 -2.02 -22.23
CA LEU A 36 7.33 -0.67 -21.67
C LEU A 36 8.17 0.25 -22.58
N GLU A 37 7.93 1.56 -22.53
CA GLU A 37 8.73 2.55 -23.24
C GLU A 37 10.18 2.53 -22.73
N VAL A 38 11.14 2.42 -23.65
CA VAL A 38 12.58 2.36 -23.33
C VAL A 38 13.30 3.46 -24.09
N ARG A 39 14.14 4.22 -23.37
CA ARG A 39 15.11 5.15 -23.96
C ARG A 39 16.49 4.50 -23.92
N GLY A 40 17.06 4.19 -25.08
CA GLY A 40 18.30 3.41 -25.21
C GLY A 40 18.02 1.96 -25.63
N SER A 41 18.89 1.03 -25.24
CA SER A 41 18.79 -0.41 -25.57
C SER A 41 18.90 -1.29 -24.33
N ILE A 42 18.01 -2.28 -24.21
CA ILE A 42 18.11 -3.33 -23.18
C ILE A 42 19.16 -4.37 -23.64
N PRO A 43 20.11 -4.78 -22.78
CA PRO A 43 21.06 -5.84 -23.11
C PRO A 43 20.35 -7.15 -23.48
N SER A 44 20.70 -7.74 -24.63
CA SER A 44 20.05 -8.92 -25.20
C SER A 44 20.24 -10.20 -24.39
N GLU A 45 21.25 -10.23 -23.53
CA GLU A 45 21.59 -11.36 -22.66
C GLU A 45 20.69 -11.46 -21.42
N ILE A 46 19.87 -10.44 -21.13
CA ILE A 46 18.94 -10.47 -19.99
C ILE A 46 17.69 -11.27 -20.39
N ASP A 47 17.63 -12.51 -19.95
CA ASP A 47 16.45 -13.39 -20.05
C ASP A 47 16.05 -13.89 -18.66
N GLY A 48 15.07 -13.23 -18.05
CA GLY A 48 14.66 -13.53 -16.68
C GLY A 48 13.51 -12.67 -16.19
N THR A 49 13.21 -12.78 -14.89
CA THR A 49 12.14 -12.03 -14.25
C THR A 49 12.64 -11.36 -12.98
N PHE A 50 12.34 -10.07 -12.85
CA PHE A 50 12.64 -9.28 -11.66
C PHE A 50 11.38 -9.10 -10.81
N TYR A 51 11.43 -9.57 -9.57
CA TYR A 51 10.34 -9.42 -8.60
C TYR A 51 10.71 -8.37 -7.54
N ARG A 52 9.75 -7.52 -7.18
CA ARG A 52 9.88 -6.59 -6.06
C ARG A 52 8.56 -6.50 -5.30
N VAL A 53 8.62 -6.05 -4.05
CA VAL A 53 7.44 -5.78 -3.22
C VAL A 53 7.53 -4.38 -2.62
N MET A 54 6.39 -3.73 -2.49
CA MET A 54 6.22 -2.51 -1.71
C MET A 54 4.99 -2.70 -0.81
N PRO A 55 5.05 -2.33 0.47
CA PRO A 55 3.86 -2.28 1.30
C PRO A 55 2.86 -1.27 0.74
N ASP A 56 1.62 -1.71 0.49
CA ASP A 56 0.54 -0.85 0.02
C ASP A 56 -0.74 -1.21 0.79
N PRO A 57 -1.19 -0.37 1.75
CA PRO A 57 -2.30 -0.72 2.63
C PRO A 57 -3.61 -0.78 1.83
N GLN A 58 -4.31 -1.91 1.93
CA GLN A 58 -5.60 -2.10 1.26
C GLN A 58 -6.70 -1.21 1.86
N LEU A 59 -6.68 -1.03 3.18
CA LEU A 59 -7.67 -0.32 3.98
C LEU A 59 -7.01 0.77 4.84
N PRO A 60 -7.76 1.82 5.22
CA PRO A 60 -7.33 2.77 6.24
C PRO A 60 -6.97 2.09 7.57
N PRO A 61 -6.07 2.70 8.36
CA PRO A 61 -5.67 2.16 9.66
C PRO A 61 -6.89 1.96 10.57
N LEU A 62 -6.90 0.87 11.34
CA LEU A 62 -8.03 0.56 12.22
C LEU A 62 -8.00 1.42 13.49
N ILE A 63 -6.80 1.71 13.99
CA ILE A 63 -6.56 2.54 15.17
C ILE A 63 -5.49 3.59 14.87
N GLU A 64 -5.39 4.58 15.74
CA GLU A 64 -4.31 5.57 15.69
C GLU A 64 -2.95 4.89 15.81
N ASN A 65 -1.99 5.28 14.95
CA ASN A 65 -0.64 4.71 14.88
C ASN A 65 -0.59 3.20 14.58
N ASP A 66 -1.60 2.64 13.92
CA ASP A 66 -1.57 1.27 13.40
C ASP A 66 -0.43 1.13 12.37
N PRO A 67 0.62 0.32 12.64
CA PRO A 67 1.79 0.26 11.79
C PRO A 67 1.49 -0.35 10.42
N VAL A 68 0.60 -1.34 10.36
CA VAL A 68 0.03 -1.92 9.13
C VAL A 68 -1.21 -2.70 9.54
N ARG A 69 -2.40 -2.27 9.10
CA ARG A 69 -3.62 -3.04 9.30
C ARG A 69 -3.53 -4.35 8.52
N GLN A 70 -3.22 -5.44 9.20
CA GLN A 70 -3.34 -6.77 8.61
C GLN A 70 -4.83 -7.15 8.58
N SER A 71 -5.35 -7.49 7.40
CA SER A 71 -6.64 -8.16 7.34
C SER A 71 -6.49 -9.52 8.00
N SER A 72 -7.14 -9.73 9.14
CA SER A 72 -7.34 -11.08 9.67
C SER A 72 -8.12 -11.87 8.63
N ALA A 73 -7.44 -12.82 7.98
CA ALA A 73 -8.04 -13.85 7.14
C ALA A 73 -8.81 -14.84 8.01
#